data_AF-A0A0W0XIK7-F1
#
_entry.id   AF-A0A0W0XIK7-F1
#
_cell.length_a   1.000
_cell.length_b   1.000
_cell.length_c   1.000
_cell.angle_alpha   90.00
_cell.angle_beta   90.00
_cell.angle_gamma   90.00
#
_symmetry.space_group_name_H-M   'P 1'
#
loop_
_entity.id
_entity.type
_entity.pdbx_description
1 polymer ?
#
loop_
_entity_poly.entity_id
_entity_poly.type
_entity_poly.pdbx_seq_one_letter_code
_entity_poly.pdbx_strand_id
1 'polypeptide(L)'
;MSKEQQRELERLRELRAKEERTREENEELERLRAKHAAYMQATADMKAQLRRESMEELVVKSEDQDKMIQDYMEFMRRITKKPFDEVPETENGMTKLSFPSLADASLFFQEQSEKNRRFIVVDADTQTVMAYSNGKDGKLYHGDGREFQKGDVLTPSGISHEDFKIPEPDSITPKPR
;
A
#
# COMPACT_ATOMS: atom_id res chain seq x y z
N MET A 1 8.43 32.60 70.70
CA MET A 1 7.45 32.45 69.60
C MET A 1 6.05 32.35 70.19
N SER A 2 5.09 33.09 69.64
CA SER A 2 3.67 32.99 70.00
C SER A 2 3.08 31.66 69.51
N LYS A 3 2.07 31.12 70.21
CA LYS A 3 1.29 29.95 69.75
C LYS A 3 0.69 30.16 68.36
N GLU A 4 0.41 31.41 68.01
CA GLU A 4 -0.13 31.80 66.71
C GLU A 4 0.93 31.67 65.60
N GLN A 5 2.16 32.09 65.88
CA GLN A 5 3.31 31.92 64.98
C GLN A 5 3.66 30.44 64.76
N GLN A 6 3.43 29.57 65.76
CA GLN A 6 3.63 28.12 65.62
C GLN A 6 2.61 27.49 64.67
N ARG A 7 1.32 27.85 64.82
CA ARG A 7 0.24 27.36 63.94
C ARG A 7 0.39 27.83 62.50
N GLU A 8 0.84 29.06 62.31
CA GLU A 8 1.07 29.62 60.98
C GLU A 8 2.24 28.92 60.26
N LEU A 9 3.32 28.62 61.00
CA LEU A 9 4.47 27.88 60.47
C LEU A 9 4.10 26.45 60.07
N GLU A 10 3.25 25.79 60.85
CA GLU A 10 2.73 24.44 60.57
C GLU A 10 1.85 24.43 59.31
N ARG A 11 0.93 25.38 59.19
CA ARG A 11 0.08 25.55 58.00
C ARG A 11 0.91 25.80 56.74
N LEU A 12 2.00 26.56 56.85
CA LEU A 12 2.89 26.85 55.72
C LEU A 12 3.69 25.62 55.27
N ARG A 13 4.05 24.73 56.20
CA ARG A 13 4.67 23.43 55.89
C ARG A 13 3.70 22.49 55.19
N GLU A 14 2.46 22.42 55.66
CA GLU A 14 1.43 21.60 55.02
C GLU A 14 1.11 22.07 53.60
N LEU A 15 1.02 23.39 53.39
CA LEU A 15 0.80 23.97 52.06
C LEU A 15 1.93 23.62 51.09
N ARG A 16 3.20 23.76 51.51
CA ARG A 16 4.35 23.38 50.68
C ARG A 16 4.36 21.88 50.35
N ALA A 17 4.11 21.03 51.34
CA ALA A 17 4.05 19.58 51.12
C ALA A 17 2.91 19.21 50.15
N LYS A 18 1.79 19.94 50.17
CA LYS A 18 0.69 19.74 49.23
C LYS A 18 1.05 20.21 47.82
N GLU A 19 1.72 21.35 47.68
CA GLU A 19 2.20 21.86 46.38
C GLU A 19 3.22 20.91 45.75
N GLU A 20 4.17 20.37 46.53
CA GLU A 20 5.14 19.39 46.07
C GLU A 20 4.46 18.10 45.60
N ARG A 21 3.52 17.53 46.36
CA ARG A 21 2.75 16.35 45.91
C ARG A 21 1.97 16.61 44.63
N THR A 22 1.30 17.76 44.54
CA THR A 22 0.55 18.13 43.33
C THR A 22 1.47 18.27 42.13
N ARG A 23 2.69 18.78 42.33
CA ARG A 23 3.70 18.87 41.29
C ARG A 23 4.18 17.48 40.85
N GLU A 24 4.48 16.60 41.79
CA GLU A 24 4.88 15.21 41.50
C GLU A 24 3.81 14.45 40.72
N GLU A 25 2.54 14.58 41.14
CA GLU A 25 1.39 13.98 40.44
C GLU A 25 1.25 14.52 39.00
N ASN A 26 1.44 15.82 38.80
CA ASN A 26 1.41 16.42 37.47
C ASN A 26 2.58 15.96 36.59
N GLU A 27 3.79 15.87 37.14
CA GLU A 27 4.96 15.36 36.44
C GLU A 27 4.78 13.88 36.05
N GLU A 28 4.20 13.06 36.92
CA GLU A 28 3.86 11.67 36.61
C GLU A 28 2.78 11.57 35.53
N LEU A 29 1.74 12.42 35.61
CA LEU A 29 0.68 12.47 34.62
C LEU A 29 1.20 12.87 33.24
N GLU A 30 2.11 13.84 33.16
CA GLU A 30 2.75 14.24 31.90
C GLU A 30 3.61 13.11 31.33
N ARG A 31 4.40 12.41 32.16
CA ARG A 31 5.16 11.23 31.74
C ARG A 31 4.25 10.12 31.21
N LEU A 32 3.13 9.87 31.88
CA LEU A 32 2.17 8.85 31.46
C LEU A 32 1.51 9.23 30.13
N ARG A 33 1.14 10.49 29.95
CA ARG A 33 0.60 11.01 28.68
C ARG A 33 1.61 10.89 27.55
N ALA A 34 2.87 11.27 27.78
CA ALA A 34 3.93 11.14 26.77
C ALA A 34 4.16 9.67 26.38
N LYS A 35 4.18 8.76 27.36
CA LYS A 35 4.31 7.31 27.12
C LYS A 35 3.12 6.76 26.33
N HIS A 36 1.91 7.18 26.67
CA HIS A 36 0.70 6.79 25.94
C HIS A 36 0.71 7.32 24.50
N ALA A 37 1.11 8.58 24.29
CA ALA A 37 1.24 9.14 22.95
C ALA A 37 2.24 8.36 22.10
N ALA A 38 3.42 8.04 22.65
CA ALA A 38 4.42 7.22 21.97
C ALA A 38 3.91 5.81 21.62
N TYR A 39 3.16 5.17 22.53
CA TYR A 39 2.54 3.87 22.28
C TYR A 39 1.49 3.95 21.15
N MET A 40 0.64 4.99 21.15
CA MET A 40 -0.35 5.18 20.10
C MET A 40 0.30 5.45 18.73
N GLN A 41 1.42 6.16 18.70
CA GLN A 41 2.18 6.38 17.47
C GLN A 41 2.82 5.08 16.97
N ALA A 42 3.54 4.35 17.84
CA ALA A 42 4.16 3.08 17.48
C ALA A 42 3.14 2.05 16.98
N THR A 43 1.95 1.99 17.58
CA THR A 43 0.88 1.09 17.12
C THR A 43 0.29 1.51 15.77
N ALA A 44 0.19 2.82 15.50
CA ALA A 44 -0.23 3.32 14.19
C ALA A 44 0.81 2.99 13.10
N ASP A 45 2.09 3.20 13.38
CA ASP A 45 3.19 2.92 12.46
C ASP A 45 3.29 1.42 12.15
N MET A 46 3.21 0.57 13.18
CA MET A 46 3.21 -0.89 13.01
C MET A 46 2.01 -1.36 12.17
N LYS A 47 0.83 -0.77 12.37
CA LYS A 47 -0.36 -1.08 11.57
C LYS A 47 -0.22 -0.61 10.11
N ALA A 48 0.46 0.51 9.87
CA ALA A 48 0.75 0.99 8.53
C ALA A 48 1.76 0.07 7.82
N GLN A 49 2.80 -0.37 8.54
CA GLN A 49 3.79 -1.31 8.02
C GLN A 49 3.16 -2.66 7.64
N LEU A 50 2.40 -3.28 8.55
CA LEU A 50 1.70 -4.54 8.27
C LEU A 50 0.78 -4.46 7.05
N ARG A 51 0.18 -3.29 6.80
CA ARG A 51 -0.64 -3.06 5.61
C ARG A 51 0.15 -2.97 4.32
N ARG A 52 1.38 -2.45 4.37
CA ARG A 52 2.27 -2.44 3.19
C ARG A 52 2.79 -3.85 2.90
N GLU A 53 3.20 -4.56 3.95
CA GLU A 53 3.68 -5.95 3.85
C GLU A 53 2.60 -6.92 3.37
N SER A 54 1.32 -6.59 3.54
CA SER A 54 0.20 -7.39 3.03
C SER A 54 -0.25 -7.01 1.62
N MET A 55 0.43 -6.09 0.94
CA MET A 55 0.08 -5.75 -0.44
C MET A 55 0.78 -6.69 -1.42
N GLU A 56 0.07 -7.03 -2.47
CA GLU A 56 0.56 -7.83 -3.59
C GLU A 56 1.34 -6.90 -4.52
N GLU A 57 2.65 -7.12 -4.63
CA GLU A 57 3.53 -6.32 -5.47
C GLU A 57 3.65 -6.93 -6.86
N LEU A 58 3.32 -6.14 -7.88
CA LEU A 58 3.38 -6.53 -9.28
C LEU A 58 4.23 -5.53 -10.06
N VAL A 59 4.86 -6.02 -11.11
CA VAL A 59 5.67 -5.19 -12.00
C VAL A 59 4.97 -5.09 -13.34
N VAL A 60 4.78 -3.88 -13.86
CA VAL A 60 4.14 -3.65 -15.16
C VAL A 60 5.10 -2.98 -16.13
N LYS A 61 5.15 -3.51 -17.35
CA LYS A 61 5.81 -2.88 -18.50
C LYS A 61 4.75 -2.46 -19.49
N SER A 62 4.51 -1.16 -19.65
CA SER A 62 3.54 -0.60 -20.61
C SER A 62 4.23 0.30 -21.64
N GLU A 63 3.60 0.43 -22.81
CA GLU A 63 4.01 1.43 -23.81
C GLU A 63 3.63 2.87 -23.38
N ASP A 64 2.64 3.04 -22.50
CA ASP A 64 2.14 4.34 -22.05
C ASP A 64 2.19 4.41 -20.50
N GLN A 65 3.41 4.41 -19.98
CA GLN A 65 3.70 4.27 -18.54
C GLN A 65 3.10 5.40 -17.70
N ASP A 66 3.19 6.65 -18.16
CA ASP A 66 2.69 7.80 -17.41
C ASP A 66 1.17 7.70 -17.19
N LYS A 67 0.42 7.31 -18.22
CA LYS A 67 -1.02 7.12 -18.08
C LYS A 67 -1.38 5.88 -17.27
N MET A 68 -0.57 4.81 -17.33
CA MET A 68 -0.72 3.64 -16.45
C MET A 68 -0.60 4.06 -14.98
N ILE A 69 0.40 4.87 -14.64
CA ILE A 69 0.61 5.40 -13.29
C ILE A 69 -0.55 6.29 -12.87
N GLN A 70 -0.99 7.21 -13.73
CA GLN A 70 -2.13 8.08 -13.43
C GLN A 70 -3.39 7.26 -13.14
N ASP A 71 -3.72 6.32 -14.02
CA ASP A 71 -4.90 5.46 -13.88
C ASP A 71 -4.81 4.61 -12.60
N TYR A 72 -3.61 4.13 -12.24
CA TYR A 72 -3.37 3.39 -11.01
C TYR A 72 -3.62 4.26 -9.76
N MET A 73 -3.10 5.49 -9.72
CA MET A 73 -3.32 6.39 -8.59
C MET A 73 -4.82 6.72 -8.42
N GLU A 74 -5.55 6.91 -9.52
CA GLU A 74 -7.00 7.10 -9.51
C GLU A 74 -7.74 5.84 -9.02
N PHE A 75 -7.33 4.66 -9.49
CA PHE A 75 -7.87 3.38 -9.06
C PHE A 75 -7.69 3.17 -7.55
N MET A 76 -6.47 3.40 -7.04
CA MET A 76 -6.15 3.25 -5.62
C MET A 76 -6.93 4.24 -4.76
N ARG A 77 -7.09 5.49 -5.20
CA ARG A 77 -7.94 6.48 -4.53
C ARG A 77 -9.40 6.01 -4.47
N ARG A 78 -9.91 5.42 -5.55
CA ARG A 78 -11.29 4.91 -5.65
C ARG A 78 -11.54 3.75 -4.68
N ILE A 79 -10.65 2.75 -4.63
CA ILE A 79 -10.86 1.55 -3.80
C ILE A 79 -10.55 1.79 -2.32
N THR A 80 -9.55 2.62 -2.01
CA THR A 80 -9.14 2.89 -0.60
C THR A 80 -9.89 4.05 0.04
N LYS A 81 -10.53 4.91 -0.76
CA LYS A 81 -11.17 6.18 -0.35
C LYS A 81 -10.20 7.12 0.39
N LYS A 82 -8.91 7.04 0.11
CA LYS A 82 -7.86 7.87 0.71
C LYS A 82 -7.04 8.57 -0.37
N PRO A 83 -6.40 9.71 -0.04
CA PRO A 83 -5.32 10.23 -0.86
C PRO A 83 -4.26 9.14 -1.02
N PHE A 84 -3.86 8.91 -2.27
CA PHE A 84 -2.77 8.02 -2.61
C PHE A 84 -1.66 8.92 -3.15
N ASP A 85 -0.74 9.28 -2.26
CA ASP A 85 0.29 10.30 -2.52
C ASP A 85 1.65 9.66 -2.90
N GLU A 86 1.78 8.35 -2.75
CA GLU A 86 2.95 7.59 -3.15
C GLU A 86 2.88 7.34 -4.67
N VAL A 87 3.72 8.03 -5.43
CA VAL A 87 3.84 7.81 -6.88
C VAL A 87 4.66 6.54 -7.12
N PRO A 88 4.14 5.56 -7.87
CA PRO A 88 4.89 4.36 -8.24
C PRO A 88 6.25 4.66 -8.86
N GLU A 89 7.27 3.94 -8.39
CA GLU A 89 8.61 4.02 -8.95
C GLU A 89 8.69 3.25 -10.27
N THR A 90 9.43 3.82 -11.22
CA THR A 90 9.67 3.21 -12.53
C THR A 90 11.16 3.06 -12.75
N GLU A 91 11.61 1.83 -12.97
CA GLU A 91 13.00 1.48 -13.24
C GLU A 91 13.06 0.62 -14.51
N ASN A 92 13.96 0.94 -15.44
CA ASN A 92 14.14 0.20 -16.70
C ASN A 92 12.85 -0.02 -17.52
N GLY A 93 11.92 0.93 -17.49
CA GLY A 93 10.63 0.84 -18.20
C GLY A 93 9.62 -0.11 -17.55
N MET A 94 9.88 -0.51 -16.30
CA MET A 94 9.00 -1.30 -15.47
C MET A 94 8.56 -0.48 -14.27
N THR A 95 7.27 -0.45 -13.99
CA THR A 95 6.71 0.24 -12.82
C THR A 95 6.27 -0.79 -11.81
N LYS A 96 6.67 -0.59 -10.55
CA LYS A 96 6.23 -1.41 -9.42
C LYS A 96 4.90 -0.87 -8.88
N LEU A 97 3.87 -1.71 -8.86
CA LEU A 97 2.53 -1.40 -8.38
C LEU A 97 2.17 -2.31 -7.21
N SER A 98 1.49 -1.78 -6.19
CA SER A 98 1.16 -2.53 -4.97
C SER A 98 -0.35 -2.52 -4.74
N PHE A 99 -0.95 -3.70 -4.76
CA PHE A 99 -2.40 -3.83 -4.66
C PHE A 99 -2.82 -4.42 -3.31
N PRO A 100 -4.00 -4.04 -2.75
CA PRO A 100 -4.50 -4.66 -1.53
C PRO A 100 -4.81 -6.15 -1.69
N SER A 101 -5.04 -6.60 -2.92
CA SER A 101 -5.27 -7.99 -3.28
C SER A 101 -4.99 -8.25 -4.76
N LEU A 102 -4.71 -9.50 -5.13
CA LEU A 102 -4.62 -9.90 -6.55
C LEU A 102 -5.94 -9.67 -7.31
N ALA A 103 -7.08 -9.72 -6.64
CA ALA A 103 -8.38 -9.44 -7.26
C ALA A 103 -8.50 -7.97 -7.69
N ASP A 104 -8.01 -7.04 -6.85
CA ASP A 104 -7.96 -5.62 -7.19
C ASP A 104 -6.98 -5.37 -8.35
N ALA A 105 -5.84 -6.07 -8.36
CA ALA A 105 -4.90 -6.03 -9.47
C ALA A 105 -5.54 -6.53 -10.77
N SER A 106 -6.22 -7.68 -10.75
CA SER A 106 -6.94 -8.23 -11.91
C SER A 106 -7.97 -7.24 -12.45
N LEU A 107 -8.75 -6.61 -11.57
CA LEU A 107 -9.73 -5.59 -11.95
C LEU A 107 -9.05 -4.39 -12.62
N PHE A 108 -7.97 -3.87 -12.02
CA PHE A 108 -7.21 -2.76 -12.59
C PHE A 108 -6.70 -3.08 -13.98
N PHE A 109 -6.00 -4.21 -14.17
CA PHE A 109 -5.42 -4.55 -15.47
C PHE A 109 -6.48 -4.89 -16.52
N GLN A 110 -7.65 -5.39 -16.11
CA GLN A 110 -8.78 -5.56 -17.02
C GLN A 110 -9.32 -4.20 -17.50
N GLU A 111 -9.47 -3.20 -16.61
CA GLU A 111 -9.81 -1.82 -17.03
C GLU A 111 -8.75 -1.21 -17.96
N GLN A 112 -7.46 -1.53 -17.75
CA GLN A 112 -6.39 -1.07 -18.63
C GLN A 112 -6.42 -1.74 -20.01
N SER A 113 -6.77 -3.02 -20.09
CA SER A 113 -6.90 -3.69 -21.38
C SER A 113 -8.07 -3.12 -22.17
N GLU A 114 -9.22 -2.85 -21.53
CA GLU A 114 -10.40 -2.23 -22.14
C GLU A 114 -10.11 -0.84 -22.74
N LYS A 115 -9.12 -0.13 -22.20
CA LYS A 115 -8.59 1.13 -22.75
C LYS A 115 -7.66 0.92 -23.95
N ASN A 116 -7.56 -0.29 -24.49
CA ASN A 116 -6.68 -0.69 -25.60
C ASN A 116 -5.20 -0.36 -25.32
N ARG A 117 -4.75 -0.55 -24.08
CA ARG A 117 -3.34 -0.36 -23.73
C ARG A 117 -2.55 -1.65 -23.93
N ARG A 118 -1.35 -1.54 -24.50
CA ARG A 118 -0.39 -2.63 -24.59
C ARG A 118 0.49 -2.67 -23.35
N PHE A 119 0.52 -3.80 -22.66
CA PHE A 119 1.34 -3.98 -21.45
C PHE A 119 1.56 -5.46 -21.11
N ILE A 120 2.54 -5.71 -20.24
CA ILE A 120 2.84 -7.00 -19.63
C ILE A 120 2.80 -6.81 -18.10
N VAL A 121 2.14 -7.72 -17.41
CA VAL A 121 2.13 -7.85 -15.95
C VAL A 121 3.06 -8.98 -15.57
N VAL A 122 3.98 -8.70 -14.66
CA VAL A 122 5.04 -9.59 -14.21
C VAL A 122 4.94 -9.71 -12.70
N ASP A 123 5.09 -10.93 -12.20
CA ASP A 123 5.21 -11.19 -10.77
C ASP A 123 6.55 -10.64 -10.25
N ALA A 124 6.53 -9.83 -9.19
CA ALA A 124 7.72 -9.18 -8.67
C ALA A 124 8.75 -10.19 -8.13
N ASP A 125 8.28 -11.29 -7.54
CA ASP A 125 9.12 -12.30 -6.89
C ASP A 125 9.77 -13.25 -7.91
N THR A 126 8.96 -13.80 -8.82
CA THR A 126 9.45 -14.81 -9.78
C THR A 126 9.95 -14.22 -11.09
N GLN A 127 9.70 -12.93 -11.36
CA GLN A 127 9.98 -12.26 -12.63
C GLN A 127 9.34 -12.94 -13.85
N THR A 128 8.25 -13.68 -13.64
CA THR A 128 7.53 -14.37 -14.70
C THR A 128 6.24 -13.63 -15.08
N VAL A 129 5.86 -13.76 -16.34
CA VAL A 129 4.65 -13.10 -16.86
C VAL A 129 3.41 -13.71 -16.22
N MET A 130 2.55 -12.87 -15.68
CA MET A 130 1.24 -13.28 -15.15
C MET A 130 0.13 -13.03 -16.18
N ALA A 131 0.20 -11.88 -16.85
CA ALA A 131 -0.80 -11.48 -17.84
C ALA A 131 -0.23 -10.48 -18.84
N TYR A 132 -0.93 -10.26 -19.94
CA TYR A 132 -0.61 -9.22 -20.91
C TYR A 132 -1.86 -8.73 -21.63
N SER A 133 -1.76 -7.55 -22.23
CA SER A 133 -2.73 -7.01 -23.18
C SER A 133 -2.00 -6.63 -24.47
N ASN A 134 -2.57 -6.98 -25.62
CA ASN A 134 -2.01 -6.64 -26.93
C ASN A 134 -2.34 -5.20 -27.38
N GLY A 135 -3.25 -4.52 -26.67
CA GLY A 135 -3.63 -3.13 -26.92
C GLY A 135 -4.52 -2.89 -28.14
N LYS A 136 -5.09 -3.91 -28.78
CA LYS A 136 -6.02 -3.69 -29.92
C LYS A 136 -7.41 -4.29 -29.73
N ASP A 137 -7.54 -5.40 -29.02
CA ASP A 137 -8.81 -6.11 -28.87
C ASP A 137 -9.56 -5.78 -27.58
N GLY A 138 -8.98 -4.94 -26.72
CA GLY A 138 -9.54 -4.58 -25.43
C GLY A 138 -9.39 -5.66 -24.36
N LYS A 139 -8.67 -6.76 -24.64
CA LYS A 139 -8.68 -7.97 -23.82
C LYS A 139 -7.41 -8.14 -23.01
N LEU A 140 -7.60 -8.72 -21.83
CA LEU A 140 -6.52 -9.21 -20.98
C LEU A 140 -6.35 -10.71 -21.26
N TYR A 141 -5.10 -11.15 -21.32
CA TYR A 141 -4.72 -12.54 -21.48
C TYR A 141 -3.84 -12.98 -20.31
N HIS A 142 -3.97 -14.22 -19.88
CA HIS A 142 -3.01 -14.88 -19.01
C HIS A 142 -1.65 -14.98 -19.71
N GLY A 143 -0.56 -15.12 -18.94
CA GLY A 143 0.79 -15.27 -19.51
C GLY A 143 0.93 -16.48 -20.45
N ASP A 144 0.07 -17.49 -20.32
CA ASP A 144 -0.01 -18.66 -21.22
C ASP A 144 -0.80 -18.42 -22.52
N GLY A 145 -1.37 -17.22 -22.70
CA GLY A 145 -2.13 -16.81 -23.89
C GLY A 145 -3.62 -17.11 -23.83
N ARG A 146 -4.15 -17.68 -22.75
CA ARG A 146 -5.60 -17.83 -22.57
C ARG A 146 -6.25 -16.48 -22.27
N GLU A 147 -7.41 -16.22 -22.83
CA GLU A 147 -8.18 -15.00 -22.52
C GLU A 147 -8.58 -14.99 -21.04
N PHE A 148 -8.33 -13.87 -20.37
CA PHE A 148 -8.63 -13.67 -18.96
C PHE A 148 -10.14 -13.45 -18.79
N GLN A 149 -10.78 -14.26 -17.94
CA GLN A 149 -12.21 -14.21 -17.69
C GLN A 149 -12.53 -13.55 -16.35
N LYS A 150 -13.76 -13.05 -16.21
CA LYS A 150 -14.23 -12.49 -14.94
C LYS A 150 -14.21 -13.57 -13.84
N GLY A 151 -13.45 -13.31 -12.79
CA GLY A 151 -13.26 -14.25 -11.67
C GLY A 151 -11.96 -15.04 -11.73
N ASP A 152 -11.20 -14.93 -12.84
CA ASP A 152 -9.83 -15.41 -12.88
C ASP A 152 -8.94 -14.59 -11.95
N VAL A 153 -7.84 -15.21 -11.51
CA VAL A 153 -6.81 -14.58 -10.67
C VAL A 153 -5.52 -14.55 -11.45
N LEU A 154 -4.76 -13.45 -11.30
CA LEU A 154 -3.41 -13.36 -11.86
C LEU A 154 -2.54 -14.45 -11.25
N THR A 155 -1.94 -15.28 -12.10
CA THR A 155 -1.03 -16.34 -11.68
C THR A 155 0.24 -16.33 -12.53
N PRO A 156 1.41 -16.61 -11.94
CA PRO A 156 2.66 -16.76 -12.67
C PRO A 156 2.55 -17.87 -13.74
N SER A 157 2.85 -17.55 -15.00
CA SER A 157 2.82 -18.54 -16.10
C SER A 157 4.06 -19.45 -16.13
N GLY A 158 5.12 -19.08 -15.40
CA GLY A 158 6.44 -19.71 -15.50
C GLY A 158 7.27 -19.25 -16.71
N ILE A 159 6.74 -18.36 -17.55
CA ILE A 159 7.47 -17.77 -18.68
C ILE A 159 8.19 -16.51 -18.22
N SER A 160 9.51 -16.44 -18.41
CA SER A 160 10.31 -15.25 -18.11
C SER A 160 9.84 -14.05 -18.92
N HIS A 161 9.76 -12.88 -18.27
CA HIS A 161 9.39 -11.64 -18.95
C HIS A 161 10.43 -11.16 -19.98
N GLU A 162 11.69 -11.58 -19.86
CA GLU A 162 12.76 -11.25 -20.81
C GLU A 162 12.57 -11.98 -22.16
N ASP A 163 12.09 -13.22 -22.09
CA ASP A 163 11.85 -14.07 -23.26
C ASP A 163 10.45 -13.87 -23.85
N PHE A 164 9.55 -13.25 -23.09
CA PHE A 164 8.17 -13.07 -23.49
C PHE A 164 8.01 -11.95 -24.51
N LYS A 165 7.27 -12.25 -25.59
CA LYS A 165 6.82 -11.27 -26.57
C LYS A 165 5.31 -11.30 -26.64
N ILE A 166 4.68 -10.13 -26.49
CA ILE A 166 3.24 -9.97 -26.68
C ILE A 166 2.89 -10.45 -28.10
N PRO A 167 2.03 -11.47 -28.25
CA PRO A 167 1.57 -11.93 -29.55
C PRO A 167 0.89 -10.80 -30.34
N GLU A 168 1.11 -10.78 -31.64
CA GLU A 168 0.38 -9.86 -32.51
C GLU A 168 -1.11 -10.25 -32.56
N PRO A 169 -2.03 -9.28 -32.68
CA PRO A 169 -3.48 -9.51 -32.58
C PRO A 169 -4.01 -10.61 -33.52
N ASP A 170 -3.45 -10.72 -34.72
CA ASP A 170 -3.88 -11.70 -35.73
C ASP A 170 -3.35 -13.13 -35.49
N SER A 171 -2.45 -13.31 -34.51
CA SER A 171 -1.77 -14.58 -34.24
C SER A 171 -2.40 -15.41 -33.10
N ILE A 172 -3.42 -14.87 -32.42
CA ILE A 172 -4.11 -15.55 -31.31
C ILE A 172 -5.10 -16.57 -31.89
N THR A 173 -4.56 -17.66 -32.43
CA THR A 173 -5.33 -18.88 -32.64
C THR A 173 -5.22 -19.72 -31.36
N PRO A 174 -6.34 -20.11 -30.73
CA PRO A 174 -6.26 -20.93 -29.53
C PRO A 174 -5.61 -22.27 -29.87
N LYS A 175 -4.53 -22.64 -29.17
CA LYS A 175 -3.97 -23.99 -29.25
C LYS A 175 -5.06 -24.99 -28.82
N PRO A 176 -5.42 -25.98 -29.64
CA PRO A 176 -6.31 -27.04 -29.21
C PRO A 176 -5.62 -27.87 -28.12
N ARG A 177 -6.41 -28.32 -27.14
CA ARG A 177 -5.98 -29.22 -26.06
C ARG A 177 -5.48 -30.55 -26.59
#